data_AF-A0A7C9AWI6-F1
#
_entry.id   AF-A0A7C9AWI6-F1
#
_cell.length_a   1.000
_cell.length_b   1.000
_cell.length_c   1.000
_cell.angle_alpha   90.00
_cell.angle_beta   90.00
_cell.angle_gamma   90.00
#
_symmetry.space_group_name_H-M   'P 1'
#
loop_
_entity.id
_entity.type
_entity.pdbx_description
1 polymer ?
#
loop_
_entity_poly.entity_id
_entity_poly.type
_entity_poly.pdbx_seq_one_letter_code
_entity_poly.pdbx_strand_id
1 'polypeptide(L)'
;MVVKGNLRDDECDPSSMCIDEKKNLTACLRVPGNDSPDLSLQIWNKGTRPVTISITAPAVVQLEESKVHLQPKEGKKVKVSISYDGMDSLIFLTTEDSRCTLDFRELVTHDARVETRYTFKLRYLNNWTRT
;
A
#
# COMPACT_ATOMS: atom_id res chain seq x y z
N MET A 1 -12.83 -5.19 -28.68
CA MET A 1 -13.37 -4.79 -27.36
C MET A 1 -12.21 -4.82 -26.38
N VAL A 2 -11.81 -3.64 -25.87
CA VAL A 2 -10.72 -3.52 -24.90
C VAL A 2 -11.23 -4.08 -23.58
N VAL A 3 -10.62 -5.16 -23.10
CA VAL A 3 -10.85 -5.70 -21.75
C VAL A 3 -10.26 -4.69 -20.78
N LYS A 4 -11.07 -3.71 -20.39
CA LYS A 4 -10.75 -2.75 -19.32
C LYS A 4 -10.83 -3.54 -18.03
N GLY A 5 -9.67 -3.90 -17.47
CA GLY A 5 -9.57 -4.73 -16.27
C GLY A 5 -10.46 -4.16 -15.15
N ASN A 6 -11.51 -4.89 -14.80
CA ASN A 6 -12.30 -4.63 -13.61
C ASN A 6 -11.43 -5.04 -12.42
N LEU A 7 -10.67 -4.09 -11.85
CA LEU A 7 -10.30 -4.16 -10.45
C LEU A 7 -11.64 -4.03 -9.70
N ARG A 8 -12.21 -5.14 -9.24
CA ARG A 8 -13.52 -5.11 -8.60
C ARG A 8 -13.39 -4.35 -7.29
N ASP A 9 -14.35 -3.47 -7.03
CA ASP A 9 -14.46 -2.58 -5.87
C ASP A 9 -14.69 -3.35 -4.54
N ASP A 10 -14.53 -4.67 -4.54
CA ASP A 10 -15.00 -5.62 -3.50
C ASP A 10 -13.85 -6.27 -2.70
N GLU A 11 -12.61 -5.81 -2.81
CA GLU A 11 -11.43 -6.55 -2.28
C GLU A 11 -10.46 -5.70 -1.45
N CYS A 12 -10.88 -4.54 -0.96
CA CYS A 12 -10.10 -3.78 0.02
C CYS A 12 -10.59 -4.16 1.43
N ASP A 13 -9.71 -4.79 2.21
CA ASP A 13 -9.97 -5.02 3.64
C ASP A 13 -10.11 -3.66 4.36
N PRO A 14 -11.13 -3.46 5.22
CA PRO A 14 -11.28 -2.24 6.00
C PRO A 14 -10.02 -1.82 6.77
N SER A 15 -9.23 -2.79 7.24
CA SER A 15 -8.00 -2.52 7.99
C SER A 15 -6.85 -2.00 7.11
N SER A 16 -6.95 -2.13 5.77
CA SER A 16 -5.91 -1.71 4.84
C SER A 16 -6.39 -0.71 3.79
N MET A 17 -7.52 -0.06 4.03
CA MET A 17 -8.08 0.95 3.13
C MET A 17 -7.98 2.36 3.69
N CYS A 18 -7.93 3.32 2.78
CA CYS A 18 -8.08 4.72 3.07
C CYS A 18 -9.02 5.35 2.03
N ILE A 19 -9.98 6.11 2.53
CA ILE A 19 -10.98 6.80 1.71
C ILE A 19 -10.80 8.30 1.92
N ASP A 20 -10.62 9.02 0.84
CA ASP A 20 -10.67 10.48 0.81
C ASP A 20 -12.00 10.92 0.21
N GLU A 21 -12.95 11.21 1.10
CA GLU A 21 -14.31 11.63 0.73
C GLU A 21 -14.31 12.94 -0.07
N LYS A 22 -13.33 13.82 0.15
CA LYS A 22 -13.27 15.14 -0.51
C LYS A 22 -12.97 15.01 -2.00
N LYS A 23 -12.11 14.04 -2.36
CA LYS A 23 -11.75 13.76 -3.76
C LYS A 23 -12.45 12.51 -4.32
N ASN A 24 -13.27 11.82 -3.53
CA ASN A 24 -13.83 10.50 -3.86
C ASN A 24 -12.74 9.54 -4.35
N LEU A 25 -11.63 9.49 -3.60
CA LEU A 25 -10.50 8.61 -3.88
C LEU A 25 -10.52 7.45 -2.88
N THR A 26 -10.34 6.24 -3.37
CA THR A 26 -10.14 5.05 -2.53
C THR A 26 -8.75 4.51 -2.79
N ALA A 27 -8.00 4.24 -1.74
CA ALA A 27 -6.72 3.56 -1.84
C ALA A 27 -6.65 2.42 -0.84
N CYS A 28 -6.07 1.29 -1.22
CA CYS A 28 -5.86 0.20 -0.28
C CYS A 28 -4.60 -0.60 -0.60
N LEU A 29 -4.00 -1.18 0.44
CA LEU A 29 -2.86 -2.06 0.29
C LEU A 29 -3.33 -3.50 0.21
N ARG A 30 -3.00 -4.18 -0.90
CA ARG A 30 -3.26 -5.60 -1.08
C ARG A 30 -2.02 -6.39 -0.67
N VAL A 31 -2.23 -7.26 0.33
CA VAL A 31 -1.24 -8.19 0.89
C VAL A 31 -0.97 -9.33 -0.09
N PRO A 32 0.22 -9.94 -0.04
CA PRO A 32 0.53 -11.09 -0.87
C PRO A 32 -0.42 -12.25 -0.57
N GLY A 33 -0.97 -12.85 -1.61
CA GLY A 33 -1.81 -14.04 -1.55
C GLY A 33 -1.44 -14.99 -2.68
N ASN A 34 -2.17 -16.12 -2.79
CA ASN A 34 -1.92 -17.10 -3.85
C ASN A 34 -2.06 -16.48 -5.26
N ASP A 35 -2.88 -15.42 -5.40
CA ASP A 35 -3.15 -14.69 -6.65
C ASP A 35 -2.23 -13.48 -6.90
N SER A 36 -1.43 -13.06 -5.92
CA SER A 36 -0.45 -11.98 -6.09
C SER A 36 0.65 -12.11 -5.04
N PRO A 37 1.87 -12.52 -5.40
CA PRO A 37 2.95 -12.76 -4.45
C PRO A 37 3.60 -11.47 -3.91
N ASP A 38 3.26 -10.31 -4.48
CA ASP A 38 3.86 -9.02 -4.17
C ASP A 38 2.84 -8.07 -3.53
N LEU A 39 3.29 -7.26 -2.56
CA LEU A 39 2.53 -6.15 -2.01
C LEU A 39 2.23 -5.12 -3.09
N SER A 40 1.00 -4.61 -3.09
CA SER A 40 0.60 -3.60 -4.07
C SER A 40 -0.39 -2.59 -3.50
N LEU A 41 -0.17 -1.33 -3.87
CA LEU A 41 -1.07 -0.24 -3.53
C LEU A 41 -2.02 -0.01 -4.69
N GLN A 42 -3.31 -0.23 -4.46
CA GLN A 42 -4.35 0.04 -5.43
C GLN A 42 -4.96 1.40 -5.12
N ILE A 43 -5.02 2.28 -6.13
CA ILE A 43 -5.55 3.63 -6.00
C ILE A 43 -6.61 3.83 -7.06
N TRP A 44 -7.79 4.29 -6.64
CA TRP A 44 -8.97 4.45 -7.46
C TRP A 44 -9.54 5.86 -7.34
N ASN A 45 -9.65 6.54 -8.47
CA ASN A 45 -10.38 7.81 -8.58
C ASN A 45 -11.84 7.52 -8.92
N LYS A 46 -12.72 7.48 -7.92
CA LYS A 46 -14.18 7.34 -8.11
C LYS A 46 -14.85 8.69 -8.38
N GLY A 47 -14.10 9.78 -8.31
CA GLY A 47 -14.56 11.13 -8.59
C GLY A 47 -14.84 11.40 -10.08
N THR A 48 -15.32 12.61 -10.34
CA THR A 48 -15.65 13.09 -11.69
C THR A 48 -14.56 13.95 -12.31
N ARG A 49 -13.51 14.28 -11.55
CA ARG A 49 -12.38 15.12 -12.00
C ARG A 49 -11.07 14.33 -11.94
N PRO A 50 -10.10 14.64 -12.82
CA PRO A 50 -8.77 14.08 -12.70
C PRO A 50 -8.13 14.46 -11.36
N VAL A 51 -7.33 13.57 -10.79
CA VAL A 51 -6.66 13.79 -9.51
C VAL A 51 -5.19 13.38 -9.62
N THR A 52 -4.33 14.19 -9.03
CA THR A 52 -2.91 13.89 -8.89
C THR A 52 -2.65 13.51 -7.44
N ILE A 53 -2.10 12.32 -7.24
CA ILE A 53 -1.76 11.78 -5.93
C ILE A 53 -0.25 11.71 -5.79
N SER A 54 0.27 12.27 -4.70
CA SER A 54 1.65 12.11 -4.26
C SER A 54 1.69 11.10 -3.12
N ILE A 55 2.41 10.01 -3.31
CA ILE A 55 2.57 8.90 -2.38
C ILE A 55 3.88 9.11 -1.63
N THR A 56 3.78 9.26 -0.31
CA THR A 56 4.93 9.38 0.59
C THR A 56 4.96 8.15 1.48
N ALA A 57 6.10 7.48 1.52
CA ALA A 57 6.31 6.29 2.32
C ALA A 57 7.65 6.40 3.07
N PRO A 58 7.84 5.66 4.18
CA PRO A 58 9.10 5.64 4.90
C PRO A 58 10.21 5.05 4.04
N ALA A 59 11.47 5.30 4.41
CA ALA A 59 12.65 4.84 3.65
C ALA A 59 12.68 3.32 3.44
N VAL A 60 11.99 2.58 4.31
CA VAL A 60 11.87 1.12 4.23
C VAL A 60 10.84 0.63 3.22
N VAL A 61 10.12 1.54 2.56
CA VAL A 61 9.14 1.21 1.54
C VAL A 61 9.61 1.78 0.21
N GLN A 62 9.92 0.90 -0.74
CA GLN A 62 10.24 1.25 -2.10
C GLN A 62 8.96 1.23 -2.95
N LEU A 63 8.64 2.39 -3.52
CA LEU A 63 7.54 2.58 -4.44
C LEU A 63 8.08 2.60 -5.87
N GLU A 64 7.41 1.90 -6.78
CA GLU A 64 7.71 1.99 -8.22
C GLU A 64 7.49 3.43 -8.74
N GLU A 65 6.43 4.07 -8.28
CA GLU A 65 6.11 5.46 -8.60
C GLU A 65 5.63 6.16 -7.32
N SER A 66 6.14 7.37 -7.07
CA SER A 66 5.73 8.22 -5.95
C SER A 66 4.67 9.26 -6.32
N LYS A 67 4.34 9.40 -7.61
CA LYS A 67 3.33 10.35 -8.08
C LYS A 67 2.50 9.73 -9.20
N VAL A 68 1.20 9.74 -9.02
CA VAL A 68 0.25 9.13 -9.95
C VAL A 68 -0.78 10.16 -10.37
N HIS A 69 -1.10 10.19 -11.66
CA HIS A 69 -2.19 10.99 -12.21
C HIS A 69 -3.30 10.04 -12.67
N LEU A 70 -4.51 10.21 -12.16
CA LEU A 70 -5.66 9.37 -12.48
C LEU A 70 -6.79 10.20 -13.10
N GLN A 71 -7.32 9.72 -14.22
CA GLN A 71 -8.54 10.22 -14.83
C GLN A 71 -9.78 9.81 -14.00
N PRO A 72 -10.94 10.45 -14.23
CA PRO A 72 -12.19 10.04 -13.60
C PRO A 72 -12.51 8.58 -13.86
N LYS A 73 -12.90 7.84 -12.81
CA LYS A 73 -13.23 6.40 -12.86
C LYS A 73 -12.06 5.53 -13.33
N GLU A 74 -10.83 5.97 -13.07
CA GLU A 74 -9.60 5.23 -13.35
C GLU A 74 -9.01 4.66 -12.06
N GLY A 75 -8.45 3.46 -12.18
CA GLY A 75 -7.70 2.79 -11.14
C GLY A 75 -6.29 2.47 -11.59
N LYS A 76 -5.31 2.63 -10.71
CA LYS A 76 -3.93 2.21 -10.94
C LYS A 76 -3.43 1.35 -9.78
N LYS A 77 -2.61 0.36 -10.14
CA LYS A 77 -1.85 -0.47 -9.22
C LYS A 77 -0.41 0.06 -9.19
N VAL A 78 0.11 0.33 -8.01
CA VAL A 78 1.51 0.72 -7.77
C VAL A 78 2.18 -0.42 -7.04
N LYS A 79 3.31 -0.89 -7.55
CA LYS A 79 4.09 -1.94 -6.87
C LYS A 79 4.77 -1.36 -5.63
N VAL A 80 4.69 -2.11 -4.53
CA VAL A 80 5.28 -1.73 -3.24
C VAL A 80 6.22 -2.84 -2.79
N SER A 81 7.45 -2.48 -2.44
CA SER A 81 8.41 -3.40 -1.83
C SER A 81 8.80 -2.88 -0.46
N ILE A 82 8.86 -3.73 0.55
CA ILE A 82 9.18 -3.33 1.92
C ILE A 82 10.49 -3.98 2.36
N SER A 83 11.47 -3.17 2.78
CA SER A 83 12.65 -3.63 3.50
C SER A 83 12.30 -3.84 4.97
N TYR A 84 12.69 -5.00 5.50
CA TYR A 84 12.30 -5.48 6.81
C TYR A 84 13.12 -4.85 7.96
N ASP A 85 13.40 -3.55 7.92
CA ASP A 85 14.28 -2.88 8.90
C ASP A 85 13.70 -1.60 9.51
N GLY A 86 12.40 -1.32 9.31
CA GLY A 86 11.75 -0.11 9.82
C GLY A 86 10.58 -0.38 10.75
N MET A 87 10.45 0.45 11.79
CA MET A 87 9.28 0.48 12.69
C MET A 87 8.12 1.30 12.09
N ASP A 88 8.39 2.10 11.05
CA ASP A 88 7.40 2.97 10.42
C ASP A 88 6.56 2.19 9.40
N SER A 89 5.25 2.15 9.64
CA SER A 89 4.27 1.38 8.87
C SER A 89 3.26 2.24 8.11
N LEU A 90 3.51 3.55 8.00
CA LEU A 90 2.55 4.52 7.49
C LEU A 90 2.88 4.96 6.06
N ILE A 91 1.94 4.80 5.14
CA ILE A 91 1.98 5.37 3.79
C ILE A 91 0.97 6.50 3.70
N PHE A 92 1.41 7.67 3.25
CA PHE A 92 0.56 8.84 3.07
C PHE A 92 0.26 9.04 1.59
N LEU A 93 -1.02 9.18 1.25
CA LEU A 93 -1.48 9.61 -0.06
C LEU A 93 -1.95 11.05 0.07
N THR A 94 -1.21 11.96 -0.54
CA THR A 94 -1.51 13.40 -0.51
C THR A 94 -2.07 13.83 -1.85
N THR A 95 -3.17 14.58 -1.81
CA THR A 95 -3.67 15.33 -2.96
C THR A 95 -3.52 16.82 -2.68
N GLU A 96 -4.04 17.68 -3.56
CA GLU A 96 -3.98 19.14 -3.42
C GLU A 96 -4.52 19.65 -2.07
N ASP A 97 -5.62 19.08 -1.57
CA ASP A 97 -6.33 19.61 -0.40
C ASP A 97 -6.72 18.55 0.65
N SER A 98 -6.14 17.37 0.55
CA SER A 98 -6.47 16.22 1.40
C SER A 98 -5.29 15.29 1.57
N ARG A 99 -5.31 14.54 2.66
CA ARG A 99 -4.32 13.52 2.96
C ARG A 99 -5.03 12.28 3.48
N CYS A 100 -4.75 11.16 2.84
CA CYS A 100 -5.15 9.82 3.24
C CYS A 100 -3.96 9.12 3.90
N THR A 101 -4.20 8.34 4.94
CA THR A 101 -3.17 7.56 5.63
C THR A 101 -3.51 6.07 5.58
N LEU A 102 -2.55 5.25 5.18
CA LEU A 102 -2.62 3.80 5.20
C LEU A 102 -1.60 3.27 6.21
N ASP A 103 -2.06 2.45 7.17
CA ASP A 103 -1.18 1.73 8.09
C ASP A 103 -1.14 0.25 7.68
N PHE A 104 0.06 -0.26 7.41
CA PHE A 104 0.25 -1.67 7.04
C PHE A 104 0.77 -2.54 8.18
N ARG A 105 0.81 -2.04 9.42
CA ARG A 105 1.27 -2.78 10.60
C ARG A 105 0.53 -4.10 10.79
N GLU A 106 -0.80 -4.07 10.69
CA GLU A 106 -1.64 -5.27 10.87
C GLU A 106 -1.49 -6.26 9.73
N LEU A 107 -1.12 -5.81 8.53
CA LEU A 107 -0.91 -6.67 7.38
C LEU A 107 0.40 -7.46 7.48
N VAL A 108 1.42 -6.87 8.10
CA VAL A 108 2.72 -7.51 8.36
C VAL A 108 2.59 -8.61 9.43
N THR A 109 1.62 -8.49 10.35
CA THR A 109 1.40 -9.48 11.42
C THR A 109 0.51 -10.66 11.00
N HIS A 110 -0.34 -10.51 9.97
CA HIS A 110 -1.27 -11.57 9.55
C HIS A 110 -0.71 -12.55 8.50
N ASP A 111 0.39 -12.23 7.84
CA ASP A 111 1.06 -13.16 6.94
C ASP A 111 2.16 -13.92 7.70
N ALA A 112 1.90 -15.19 8.03
CA ALA A 112 2.87 -16.04 8.73
C ALA A 112 4.21 -16.21 7.97
N ARG A 113 4.26 -15.94 6.65
CA ARG A 113 5.52 -15.92 5.86
C ARG A 113 6.29 -14.63 6.07
N VAL A 114 5.58 -13.53 6.29
CA VAL A 114 6.16 -12.24 6.71
C VAL A 114 6.60 -12.32 8.17
N GLU A 115 5.78 -12.88 9.06
CA GLU A 115 6.09 -13.10 10.47
C GLU A 115 7.30 -14.02 10.66
N THR A 116 7.41 -15.12 9.89
CA THR A 116 8.61 -15.97 9.92
C THR A 116 9.84 -15.18 9.44
N ARG A 117 9.78 -14.44 8.34
CA ARG A 117 10.93 -13.59 7.93
C ARG A 117 11.29 -12.52 8.96
N TYR A 118 10.30 -11.89 9.60
CA TYR A 118 10.49 -10.88 10.66
C TYR A 118 11.13 -11.48 11.92
N THR A 119 10.61 -12.61 12.41
CA THR A 119 11.14 -13.32 13.58
C THR A 119 12.53 -13.90 13.32
N PHE A 120 12.79 -14.42 12.12
CA PHE A 120 14.14 -14.86 11.72
C PHE A 120 15.13 -13.69 11.75
N LYS A 121 14.77 -12.52 11.22
CA LYS A 121 15.67 -11.36 11.17
C LYS A 121 15.95 -10.74 12.55
N LEU A 122 14.95 -10.68 13.43
CA LEU A 122 15.13 -10.26 14.83
C LEU A 122 16.06 -11.19 15.60
N ARG A 123 16.00 -12.51 15.36
CA ARG A 123 16.96 -13.47 15.95
C ARG A 123 18.40 -13.22 15.52
N TYR A 124 18.64 -12.79 14.28
CA TYR A 124 19.99 -12.44 13.82
C TYR A 124 20.52 -11.15 14.47
N LEU A 125 19.68 -10.12 14.62
CA LEU A 125 20.10 -8.86 15.24
C LEU A 125 20.35 -9.01 16.76
N ASN A 126 19.54 -9.82 17.45
CA ASN A 126 19.72 -10.08 18.88
C ASN A 126 20.93 -10.97 19.19
N ASN A 127 21.40 -11.75 18.23
CA ASN A 127 22.61 -12.57 18.39
C ASN A 127 23.92 -11.78 18.16
N TRP A 128 23.83 -10.53 17.68
CA TRP A 128 25.00 -9.65 17.51
C TRP A 128 25.20 -8.67 18.68
N THR A 129 24.33 -8.71 19.69
CA THR A 129 24.40 -7.88 20.91
C THR A 129 24.72 -8.69 22.16
N ARG A 130 25.16 -9.95 22.02
CA ARG A 130 25.54 -10.78 23.15
C ARG A 130 26.92 -11.41 22.94
N THR A 131 27.94 -10.65 23.36
CA THR A 131 29.34 -11.03 23.70
C THR A 131 30.25 -11.54 22.59
#